data_AF-A0A3N5VGW6-F1
#
_entry.id   AF-A0A3N5VGW6-F1
#
_cell.length_a   1.000
_cell.length_b   1.000
_cell.length_c   1.000
_cell.angle_alpha   90.00
_cell.angle_beta   90.00
_cell.angle_gamma   90.00
#
_symmetry.space_group_name_H-M   'P 1'
#
loop_
_entity.id
_entity.type
_entity.pdbx_description
1 polymer ?
#
loop_
_entity_poly.entity_id
_entity_poly.type
_entity_poly.pdbx_seq_one_letter_code
_entity_poly.pdbx_strand_id
1 'polypeptide(L)'
;MEVGSIGTTLSSGARGGKKDARRNKQKLNGSDLAVRTPKSLGAAIAAPFALTRASWGITGPMGTGVSPRPTTATDRAGGLPSWVKVLRDMDGGVYLETFLVSAVTAVLGIRLGLSLTGYPQLGGGGLHIAHMLWGGLLMLLAIVGLLAFLGKRVKIVASIAGGLGFGTFIDELGKFVTSDNDYFFQPTVGLLYVLFVTLFLAFRWIDRHHPHSQQEMLVNAADMLKEAIIDGARSDEVNRALALLDQSGLQNGTTEAIRQAVMSADRVGDSPPALVMRMTQAARRGYDRLVGERWVQRGILLVFVVQAIVTLLGAVAAVTIVVIADPFDVMGAGGLPFPAVGYTLASVAVSVLCLVGVARFPRSRLDAYRWFKRAVLVSILLVRVFLFFESELAAIGGLAFDLVLLSGLNAMMRAEHRREEAALPGAANRPSQQLVTDTTGVRAGLPKAEAPSSSPGGRGRSRGQR
;
A
#
# COMPACT_ATOMS: atom_id res chain seq x y z
N MET A 1 81.25 -14.84 2.43
CA MET A 1 80.26 -15.85 2.84
C MET A 1 79.07 -15.70 1.90
N GLU A 2 79.14 -16.22 0.67
CA GLU A 2 78.88 -17.64 0.26
C GLU A 2 77.38 -17.97 0.33
N VAL A 3 76.66 -18.50 -0.67
CA VAL A 3 76.88 -18.96 -2.07
C VAL A 3 75.49 -18.90 -2.75
N GLY A 4 75.31 -18.42 -3.99
CA GLY A 4 75.26 -19.23 -5.23
C GLY A 4 74.01 -18.86 -6.04
N SER A 5 74.11 -18.28 -7.24
CA SER A 5 74.27 -18.94 -8.56
C SER A 5 73.05 -19.80 -8.91
N ILE A 6 72.29 -19.59 -9.99
CA ILE A 6 72.57 -19.78 -11.44
C ILE A 6 71.33 -19.14 -12.15
N GLY A 7 71.31 -18.49 -13.31
CA GLY A 7 72.22 -18.25 -14.42
C GLY A 7 71.37 -18.06 -15.70
N THR A 8 71.68 -17.01 -16.48
CA THR A 8 71.62 -16.90 -17.97
C THR A 8 70.30 -17.21 -18.73
N THR A 9 69.78 -16.36 -19.62
CA THR A 9 70.42 -15.87 -20.87
C THR A 9 69.87 -14.53 -21.40
N LEU A 10 70.78 -13.76 -22.03
CA LEU A 10 70.60 -12.59 -22.90
C LEU A 10 69.85 -12.95 -24.20
N SER A 11 69.30 -12.06 -25.04
CA SER A 11 69.96 -10.91 -25.70
C SER A 11 69.00 -10.16 -26.64
N SER A 12 69.18 -8.82 -26.72
CA SER A 12 69.07 -7.91 -27.88
C SER A 12 67.71 -7.76 -28.62
N GLY A 13 67.20 -6.58 -28.98
CA GLY A 13 67.73 -5.22 -28.98
C GLY A 13 66.95 -4.33 -29.96
N ALA A 14 66.93 -3.02 -29.64
CA ALA A 14 66.78 -1.85 -30.52
C ALA A 14 65.39 -1.35 -31.03
N ARG A 15 65.11 -0.10 -30.62
CA ARG A 15 64.63 1.09 -31.39
C ARG A 15 63.35 0.90 -32.23
N GLY A 16 62.25 1.63 -32.01
CA GLY A 16 62.17 3.09 -31.94
C GLY A 16 61.90 3.68 -33.33
N GLY A 17 60.71 4.25 -33.56
CA GLY A 17 60.50 5.17 -34.70
C GLY A 17 59.14 5.08 -35.41
N LYS A 18 58.32 6.13 -35.18
CA LYS A 18 57.15 6.60 -35.94
C LYS A 18 57.26 6.44 -37.48
N LYS A 19 56.07 6.31 -38.10
CA LYS A 19 55.64 6.48 -39.53
C LYS A 19 55.06 5.14 -40.02
N ASP A 20 53.80 5.01 -40.41
CA ASP A 20 53.17 5.67 -41.56
C ASP A 20 51.63 5.73 -41.45
N ALA A 21 51.11 6.95 -41.54
CA ALA A 21 49.77 7.21 -42.06
C ALA A 21 49.90 7.45 -43.57
N ARG A 22 49.27 6.59 -44.39
CA ARG A 22 48.79 6.81 -45.78
C ARG A 22 48.88 5.53 -46.62
N ARG A 23 47.77 4.78 -46.72
CA ARG A 23 47.37 4.09 -47.96
C ARG A 23 46.00 3.43 -47.78
N ASN A 24 44.93 4.16 -48.10
CA ASN A 24 43.90 3.64 -49.02
C ASN A 24 42.87 4.75 -49.32
N LYS A 25 43.07 5.44 -50.44
CA LYS A 25 42.03 6.21 -51.13
C LYS A 25 42.28 6.03 -52.63
N GLN A 26 41.17 5.99 -53.37
CA GLN A 26 41.01 5.83 -54.83
C GLN A 26 41.02 4.37 -55.29
N LYS A 27 40.03 3.85 -56.03
CA LYS A 27 39.08 4.48 -56.95
C LYS A 27 37.75 3.72 -56.92
N LEU A 28 36.63 4.44 -57.08
CA LEU A 28 35.62 4.22 -58.13
C LEU A 28 34.60 5.39 -58.03
N ASN A 29 34.80 6.40 -58.89
CA ASN A 29 33.75 7.31 -59.39
C ASN A 29 32.74 6.45 -60.19
N GLY A 30 31.47 6.78 -60.38
CA GLY A 30 30.68 7.98 -60.11
C GLY A 30 29.32 7.84 -60.83
N SER A 31 28.42 8.79 -60.56
CA SER A 31 27.22 9.18 -61.34
C SER A 31 26.18 8.11 -61.69
N ASP A 32 25.05 8.12 -60.98
CA ASP A 32 23.73 8.55 -61.51
C ASP A 32 22.58 8.13 -60.59
N LEU A 33 21.46 8.85 -60.69
CA LEU A 33 20.11 8.62 -60.14
C LEU A 33 19.74 9.35 -58.84
N ALA A 34 19.40 10.61 -59.04
CA ALA A 34 18.04 11.13 -58.91
C ALA A 34 17.22 10.76 -57.66
N VAL A 35 17.03 11.79 -56.85
CA VAL A 35 15.82 12.13 -56.07
C VAL A 35 14.56 11.42 -56.57
N ARG A 36 14.10 10.44 -55.79
CA ARG A 36 12.68 10.05 -55.69
C ARG A 36 12.34 9.76 -54.23
N THR A 37 11.51 10.63 -53.68
CA THR A 37 10.81 10.49 -52.41
C THR A 37 9.93 9.23 -52.38
N PRO A 38 9.95 8.43 -51.31
CA PRO A 38 8.76 7.66 -50.92
C PRO A 38 7.88 8.53 -50.03
N LYS A 39 6.75 8.99 -50.59
CA LYS A 39 5.60 9.44 -49.82
C LYS A 39 5.04 8.25 -49.03
N SER A 40 4.45 8.58 -47.88
CA SER A 40 3.62 7.76 -46.98
C SER A 40 4.30 6.64 -46.19
N LEU A 41 4.66 6.97 -44.95
CA LEU A 41 4.30 6.21 -43.74
C LEU A 41 4.64 7.09 -42.53
N GLY A 42 3.82 8.11 -42.33
CA GLY A 42 3.83 8.95 -41.14
C GLY A 42 2.53 8.77 -40.37
N ALA A 43 2.65 8.83 -39.04
CA ALA A 43 1.59 8.95 -38.05
C ALA A 43 0.80 7.68 -37.70
N ALA A 44 1.31 6.92 -36.72
CA ALA A 44 0.46 6.25 -35.75
C ALA A 44 1.00 6.61 -34.35
N ILE A 45 0.07 6.87 -33.43
CA ILE A 45 0.25 7.25 -32.01
C ILE A 45 0.19 8.77 -31.75
N ALA A 46 -1.05 9.30 -31.64
CA ALA A 46 -1.50 10.19 -30.56
C ALA A 46 -2.92 10.77 -30.82
N ALA A 47 -3.95 10.19 -30.15
CA ALA A 47 -5.21 10.77 -29.60
C ALA A 47 -6.14 11.68 -30.48
N PRO A 48 -7.36 12.12 -30.06
CA PRO A 48 -8.33 11.67 -29.04
C PRO A 48 -9.79 11.51 -29.59
N PHE A 49 -10.72 11.13 -28.71
CA PHE A 49 -12.19 11.36 -28.74
C PHE A 49 -12.79 12.09 -29.97
N ALA A 50 -13.60 11.37 -30.75
CA ALA A 50 -14.60 11.97 -31.66
C ALA A 50 -15.97 11.34 -31.39
N LEU A 51 -16.83 12.13 -30.75
CA LEU A 51 -18.28 11.92 -30.65
C LEU A 51 -18.91 12.05 -32.04
N THR A 52 -19.35 10.95 -32.63
CA THR A 52 -20.20 10.98 -33.82
C THR A 52 -21.68 11.07 -33.41
N ARG A 53 -22.22 12.27 -33.60
CA ARG A 53 -23.64 12.60 -33.58
C ARG A 53 -24.25 12.05 -34.89
N ALA A 54 -25.06 10.99 -34.80
CA ALA A 54 -25.81 10.48 -35.95
C ALA A 54 -27.31 10.41 -35.64
N SER A 55 -28.01 11.40 -36.22
CA SER A 55 -29.36 11.37 -36.80
C SER A 55 -30.51 10.67 -36.07
N TRP A 56 -31.42 11.53 -35.60
CA TRP A 56 -32.84 11.22 -35.45
C TRP A 56 -33.47 11.00 -36.84
N GLY A 57 -34.27 9.95 -36.97
CA GLY A 57 -35.05 9.64 -38.18
C GLY A 57 -36.09 8.57 -37.87
N ILE A 58 -37.28 9.03 -37.49
CA ILE A 58 -38.51 8.25 -37.26
C ILE A 58 -39.20 8.03 -38.61
N THR A 59 -39.61 6.79 -38.96
CA THR A 59 -40.90 6.46 -39.63
C THR A 59 -41.13 4.94 -39.83
N GLY A 60 -42.02 4.35 -38.99
CA GLY A 60 -43.08 3.33 -39.28
C GLY A 60 -42.73 1.85 -39.59
N PRO A 61 -43.71 0.90 -39.53
CA PRO A 61 -44.98 0.85 -38.80
C PRO A 61 -45.10 -0.34 -37.81
N MET A 62 -46.22 -0.36 -37.07
CA MET A 62 -46.61 -1.30 -36.01
C MET A 62 -46.44 -2.79 -36.37
N GLY A 63 -45.80 -3.53 -35.46
CA GLY A 63 -45.79 -5.00 -35.40
C GLY A 63 -45.85 -5.45 -33.95
N THR A 64 -46.77 -6.36 -33.66
CA THR A 64 -47.30 -6.76 -32.35
C THR A 64 -46.30 -7.54 -31.47
N GLY A 65 -46.23 -7.16 -30.19
CA GLY A 65 -46.14 -8.10 -29.06
C GLY A 65 -44.79 -8.74 -28.74
N VAL A 66 -43.91 -8.03 -28.02
CA VAL A 66 -42.97 -8.63 -27.05
C VAL A 66 -42.78 -7.65 -25.89
N SER A 67 -43.15 -8.03 -24.67
CA SER A 67 -42.86 -7.23 -23.47
C SER A 67 -41.34 -7.10 -23.26
N PRO A 68 -40.79 -5.89 -23.09
CA PRO A 68 -39.38 -5.74 -22.76
C PRO A 68 -39.17 -6.20 -21.30
N ARG A 69 -38.25 -7.16 -21.10
CA ARG A 69 -37.70 -7.48 -19.77
C ARG A 69 -37.14 -6.19 -19.15
N PRO A 70 -37.31 -5.96 -17.83
CA PRO A 70 -36.66 -4.84 -17.17
C PRO A 70 -35.15 -5.10 -17.18
N THR A 71 -34.43 -4.41 -18.05
CA THR A 71 -32.97 -4.33 -17.98
C THR A 71 -32.64 -3.46 -16.78
N THR A 72 -32.15 -4.09 -15.71
CA THR A 72 -31.61 -3.37 -14.55
C THR A 72 -30.45 -2.51 -15.02
N ALA A 73 -30.49 -1.23 -14.65
CA ALA A 73 -29.50 -0.21 -14.97
C ALA A 73 -28.18 -0.41 -14.20
N THR A 74 -27.54 -1.56 -14.35
CA THR A 74 -26.22 -1.89 -13.75
C THR A 74 -25.11 -2.10 -14.77
N ASP A 75 -25.40 -2.05 -16.08
CA ASP A 75 -24.42 -2.40 -17.13
C ASP A 75 -23.64 -1.21 -17.72
N ARG A 76 -23.50 -0.10 -16.98
CA ARG A 76 -22.74 1.08 -17.44
C ARG A 76 -21.62 1.53 -16.50
N ALA A 77 -20.97 0.59 -15.83
CA ALA A 77 -19.60 0.76 -15.35
C ALA A 77 -18.79 -0.41 -15.91
N GLY A 78 -17.62 -0.14 -16.51
CA GLY A 78 -16.77 -1.13 -17.18
C GLY A 78 -16.32 -2.28 -16.27
N GLY A 79 -17.22 -3.21 -15.99
CA GLY A 79 -16.96 -4.46 -15.31
C GLY A 79 -16.33 -5.47 -16.26
N LEU A 80 -15.44 -6.30 -15.73
CA LEU A 80 -14.89 -7.45 -16.42
C LEU A 80 -16.03 -8.33 -16.97
N PRO A 81 -15.80 -9.07 -18.08
CA PRO A 81 -16.80 -9.95 -18.66
C PRO A 81 -17.41 -10.90 -17.61
N SER A 82 -18.72 -11.16 -17.70
CA SER A 82 -19.47 -11.99 -16.74
C SER A 82 -18.98 -13.43 -16.56
N TRP A 83 -18.05 -13.90 -17.41
CA TRP A 83 -17.41 -15.22 -17.30
C TRP A 83 -16.21 -15.24 -16.34
N VAL A 84 -15.67 -14.08 -15.94
CA VAL A 84 -14.62 -13.98 -14.91
C VAL A 84 -15.26 -13.59 -13.59
N LYS A 85 -15.70 -14.59 -12.80
CA LYS A 85 -16.12 -14.34 -11.41
C LYS A 85 -14.88 -14.16 -10.54
N VAL A 86 -14.53 -12.91 -10.25
CA VAL A 86 -13.46 -12.58 -9.30
C VAL A 86 -14.06 -12.57 -7.88
N LEU A 87 -13.76 -13.59 -7.08
CA LEU A 87 -14.10 -13.60 -5.66
C LEU A 87 -12.90 -13.17 -4.84
N ARG A 88 -13.13 -12.25 -3.91
CA ARG A 88 -12.08 -11.73 -3.04
C ARG A 88 -11.88 -12.62 -1.82
N ASP A 89 -10.62 -12.91 -1.53
CA ASP A 89 -10.18 -13.50 -0.27
C ASP A 89 -10.33 -12.45 0.84
N MET A 90 -11.03 -12.78 1.92
CA MET A 90 -11.25 -11.88 3.05
C MET A 90 -9.98 -11.51 3.82
N ASP A 91 -8.94 -12.34 3.75
CA ASP A 91 -7.63 -12.02 4.33
C ASP A 91 -6.68 -11.42 3.26
N GLY A 92 -7.17 -11.21 2.03
CA GLY A 92 -6.41 -10.65 0.91
C GLY A 92 -5.75 -9.31 1.21
N GLY A 93 -6.45 -8.42 1.92
CA GLY A 93 -5.90 -7.14 2.37
C GLY A 93 -4.65 -7.29 3.23
N VAL A 94 -4.63 -8.29 4.13
CA VAL A 94 -3.49 -8.58 5.01
C VAL A 94 -2.30 -9.07 4.20
N TYR A 95 -2.50 -9.92 3.20
CA TYR A 95 -1.40 -10.40 2.34
C TYR A 95 -0.83 -9.27 1.49
N LEU A 96 -1.68 -8.43 0.88
CA LEU A 96 -1.24 -7.29 0.07
C LEU A 96 -0.49 -6.24 0.91
N GLU A 97 -0.96 -5.97 2.13
CA GLU A 97 -0.28 -5.09 3.07
C GLU A 97 1.09 -5.67 3.48
N THR A 98 1.13 -6.96 3.82
CA THR A 98 2.37 -7.65 4.21
C THR A 98 3.39 -7.61 3.06
N PHE A 99 2.95 -7.88 1.83
CA PHE A 99 3.76 -7.75 0.63
C PHE A 99 4.35 -6.34 0.48
N LEU A 100 3.51 -5.31 0.58
CA LEU A 100 3.91 -3.92 0.41
C LEU A 100 4.93 -3.50 1.48
N VAL A 101 4.65 -3.83 2.74
CA VAL A 101 5.55 -3.52 3.87
C VAL A 101 6.88 -4.23 3.71
N SER A 102 6.89 -5.51 3.33
CA SER A 102 8.11 -6.25 3.04
C SER A 102 8.91 -5.63 1.88
N ALA A 103 8.25 -5.20 0.81
CA ALA A 103 8.90 -4.55 -0.32
C ALA A 103 9.57 -3.22 0.06
N VAL A 104 8.85 -2.33 0.77
CA VAL A 104 9.40 -1.06 1.26
C VAL A 104 10.56 -1.33 2.23
N THR A 105 10.41 -2.32 3.12
CA THR A 105 11.47 -2.71 4.06
C THR A 105 12.73 -3.18 3.35
N ALA A 106 12.59 -3.98 2.28
CA ALA A 106 13.73 -4.43 1.48
C ALA A 106 14.47 -3.25 0.83
N VAL A 107 13.75 -2.35 0.15
CA VAL A 107 14.35 -1.15 -0.49
C VAL A 107 15.08 -0.29 0.54
N LEU A 108 14.43 0.04 1.65
CA LEU A 108 15.05 0.86 2.70
C LEU A 108 16.24 0.15 3.37
N GLY A 109 16.13 -1.16 3.59
CA GLY A 109 17.20 -1.97 4.19
C GLY A 109 18.43 -2.06 3.30
N ILE A 110 18.25 -2.27 2.00
CA ILE A 110 19.34 -2.30 1.02
C ILE A 110 20.03 -0.93 0.95
N ARG A 111 19.25 0.15 0.80
CA ARG A 111 19.80 1.52 0.74
C ARG A 111 20.52 1.93 2.02
N LEU A 112 19.97 1.61 3.19
CA LEU A 112 20.63 1.85 4.47
C LEU A 112 21.94 1.05 4.57
N GLY A 113 21.92 -0.23 4.18
CA GLY A 113 23.11 -1.07 4.16
C GLY A 113 24.21 -0.52 3.26
N LEU A 114 23.86 -0.08 2.04
CA LEU A 114 24.80 0.56 1.11
C LEU A 114 25.35 1.88 1.65
N SER A 115 24.49 2.71 2.25
CA SER A 115 24.91 3.97 2.88
C SER A 115 25.90 3.74 4.03
N LEU A 116 25.65 2.75 4.90
CA LEU A 116 26.53 2.42 6.03
C LEU A 116 27.85 1.80 5.60
N THR A 117 27.87 1.05 4.49
CA THR A 117 29.07 0.36 4.00
C THR A 117 29.88 1.20 2.99
N GLY A 118 29.42 2.40 2.66
CA GLY A 118 30.13 3.30 1.74
C GLY A 118 30.05 2.88 0.27
N TYR A 119 28.94 2.24 -0.14
CA TYR A 119 28.70 1.74 -1.50
C TYR A 119 29.78 0.78 -2.02
N PRO A 120 30.01 -0.36 -1.34
CA PRO A 120 30.98 -1.36 -1.80
C PRO A 120 30.51 -1.91 -3.16
N GLN A 121 31.39 -1.89 -4.15
CA GLN A 121 31.10 -2.51 -5.44
C GLN A 121 31.09 -4.03 -5.28
N LEU A 122 29.90 -4.63 -5.30
CA LEU A 122 29.73 -6.07 -5.38
C LEU A 122 29.85 -6.49 -6.86
N GLY A 123 31.07 -6.82 -7.25
CA GLY A 123 31.43 -7.35 -8.58
C GLY A 123 32.79 -6.86 -9.03
N GLY A 124 33.68 -7.80 -9.38
CA GLY A 124 34.99 -7.53 -9.97
C GLY A 124 35.15 -8.35 -11.24
N GLY A 125 35.86 -7.80 -12.24
CA GLY A 125 36.19 -8.52 -13.47
C GLY A 125 35.06 -8.64 -14.50
N GLY A 126 34.09 -7.71 -14.54
CA GLY A 126 33.03 -7.68 -15.55
C GLY A 126 31.81 -8.56 -15.26
N LEU A 127 31.79 -9.28 -14.13
CA LEU A 127 30.63 -10.05 -13.66
C LEU A 127 29.98 -9.37 -12.46
N HIS A 128 28.95 -8.55 -12.71
CA HIS A 128 28.08 -8.02 -11.64
C HIS A 128 26.83 -8.91 -11.55
N ILE A 129 26.70 -9.68 -10.47
CA ILE A 129 25.43 -10.36 -10.16
C ILE A 129 24.53 -9.29 -9.54
N ALA A 130 23.59 -8.80 -10.35
CA ALA A 130 22.53 -7.92 -9.91
C ALA A 130 21.75 -8.58 -8.76
N HIS A 131 21.57 -7.88 -7.64
CA HIS A 131 20.59 -8.25 -6.62
C HIS A 131 19.16 -8.33 -7.18
N MET A 132 18.90 -7.73 -8.34
CA MET A 132 17.71 -7.98 -9.16
C MET A 132 17.46 -9.47 -9.42
N LEU A 133 18.50 -10.29 -9.64
CA LEU A 133 18.35 -11.74 -9.84
C LEU A 133 17.80 -12.42 -8.60
N TRP A 134 18.32 -12.08 -7.42
CA TRP A 134 17.82 -12.57 -6.14
C TRP A 134 16.40 -12.09 -5.86
N GLY A 135 16.08 -10.85 -6.24
CA GLY A 135 14.72 -10.30 -6.21
C GLY A 135 13.75 -11.13 -7.06
N GLY A 136 14.13 -11.41 -8.31
CA GLY A 136 13.37 -12.27 -9.23
C GLY A 136 13.19 -13.70 -8.70
N LEU A 137 14.23 -14.30 -8.13
CA LEU A 137 14.17 -15.64 -7.54
C LEU A 137 13.21 -15.69 -6.35
N LEU A 138 13.25 -14.71 -5.43
CA LEU A 138 12.31 -14.65 -4.31
C LEU A 138 10.86 -14.50 -4.77
N MET A 139 10.60 -13.70 -5.80
CA MET A 139 9.27 -13.59 -6.41
C MET A 139 8.84 -14.92 -7.06
N LEU A 140 9.74 -15.60 -7.77
CA LEU A 140 9.48 -16.92 -8.35
C LEU A 140 9.12 -17.93 -7.25
N LEU A 141 9.88 -17.98 -6.16
CA LEU A 141 9.60 -18.86 -5.02
C LEU A 141 8.24 -18.54 -4.38
N ALA A 142 7.86 -17.27 -4.28
CA ALA A 142 6.54 -16.87 -3.81
C ALA A 142 5.41 -17.38 -4.73
N ILE A 143 5.56 -17.23 -6.05
CA ILE A 143 4.60 -17.74 -7.04
C ILE A 143 4.51 -19.27 -6.97
N VAL A 144 5.64 -19.97 -6.96
CA VAL A 144 5.69 -21.43 -6.83
C VAL A 144 5.00 -21.86 -5.54
N GLY A 145 5.23 -21.18 -4.42
CA GLY A 145 4.56 -21.45 -3.16
C GLY A 145 3.04 -21.33 -3.26
N LEU A 146 2.53 -20.25 -3.88
CA LEU A 146 1.10 -20.03 -4.07
C LEU A 146 0.45 -21.03 -5.04
N LEU A 147 1.21 -21.57 -6.00
CA LEU A 147 0.71 -22.56 -6.97
C LEU A 147 0.79 -24.00 -6.45
N ALA A 148 1.81 -24.32 -5.65
CA ALA A 148 2.07 -25.68 -5.18
C ALA A 148 1.32 -26.03 -3.89
N PHE A 149 0.93 -25.04 -3.08
CA PHE A 149 0.35 -25.26 -1.75
C PHE A 149 -0.93 -24.44 -1.53
N LEU A 150 -1.82 -24.97 -0.68
CA LEU A 150 -3.18 -24.43 -0.50
C LEU A 150 -3.41 -23.70 0.84
N GLY A 151 -2.48 -23.84 1.80
CA GLY A 151 -2.62 -23.36 3.18
C GLY A 151 -2.34 -21.87 3.36
N LYS A 152 -3.01 -21.25 4.33
CA LYS A 152 -2.88 -19.82 4.67
C LYS A 152 -1.46 -19.41 5.03
N ARG A 153 -0.71 -20.28 5.73
CA ARG A 153 0.69 -20.01 6.08
C ARG A 153 1.55 -19.77 4.85
N VAL A 154 1.31 -20.50 3.77
CA VAL A 154 2.05 -20.32 2.53
C VAL A 154 1.69 -18.99 1.87
N LYS A 155 0.43 -18.56 1.89
CA LYS A 155 0.04 -17.22 1.43
C LYS A 155 0.78 -16.11 2.21
N ILE A 156 0.91 -16.25 3.53
CA ILE A 156 1.65 -15.29 4.37
C ILE A 156 3.14 -15.29 3.98
N VAL A 157 3.78 -16.46 3.96
CA VAL A 157 5.21 -16.56 3.60
C VAL A 157 5.46 -16.06 2.17
N ALA A 158 4.60 -16.40 1.22
CA ALA A 158 4.67 -15.92 -0.15
C ALA A 158 4.46 -14.40 -0.25
N SER A 159 3.60 -13.81 0.56
CA SER A 159 3.45 -12.35 0.61
C SER A 159 4.74 -11.68 1.09
N ILE A 160 5.41 -12.22 2.11
CA ILE A 160 6.70 -11.73 2.62
C ILE A 160 7.79 -11.92 1.56
N ALA A 161 7.96 -13.15 1.06
CA ALA A 161 9.00 -13.49 0.08
C ALA A 161 8.81 -12.71 -1.23
N GLY A 162 7.58 -12.63 -1.72
CA GLY A 162 7.23 -11.86 -2.91
C GLY A 162 7.47 -10.36 -2.71
N GLY A 163 7.13 -9.82 -1.54
CA GLY A 163 7.38 -8.43 -1.20
C GLY A 163 8.88 -8.12 -1.12
N LEU A 164 9.64 -8.89 -0.34
CA LEU A 164 11.10 -8.77 -0.27
C LEU A 164 11.75 -8.90 -1.65
N GLY A 165 11.29 -9.87 -2.45
CA GLY A 165 11.76 -10.09 -3.81
C GLY A 165 11.48 -8.91 -4.73
N PHE A 166 10.26 -8.39 -4.72
CA PHE A 166 9.86 -7.21 -5.49
C PHE A 166 10.64 -5.97 -5.08
N GLY A 167 10.79 -5.72 -3.77
CA GLY A 167 11.57 -4.60 -3.25
C GLY A 167 13.04 -4.67 -3.64
N THR A 168 13.66 -5.85 -3.54
CA THR A 168 15.06 -6.07 -3.96
C THR A 168 15.22 -5.91 -5.47
N PHE A 169 14.24 -6.37 -6.26
CA PHE A 169 14.22 -6.24 -7.71
C PHE A 169 14.12 -4.78 -8.15
N ILE A 170 13.22 -4.02 -7.55
CA ILE A 170 12.94 -2.64 -7.95
C ILE A 170 13.99 -1.64 -7.45
N ASP A 171 14.77 -1.97 -6.42
CA ASP A 171 15.84 -1.09 -5.94
C ASP A 171 16.92 -0.82 -7.01
N GLU A 172 17.14 -1.77 -7.93
CA GLU A 172 18.03 -1.59 -9.08
C GLU A 172 17.44 -0.79 -10.24
N LEU A 173 16.19 -0.31 -10.15
CA LEU A 173 15.52 0.36 -11.25
C LEU A 173 16.31 1.57 -11.77
N GLY A 174 17.04 2.29 -10.90
CA GLY A 174 17.86 3.44 -11.31
C GLY A 174 18.96 3.08 -12.32
N LYS A 175 19.58 1.91 -12.12
CA LYS A 175 20.60 1.37 -13.02
C LYS A 175 20.06 1.05 -14.41
N PHE A 176 18.76 0.83 -14.57
CA PHE A 176 18.18 0.44 -15.88
C PHE A 176 17.32 1.52 -16.52
N VAL A 177 17.09 2.65 -15.82
CA VAL A 177 16.35 3.79 -16.37
C VAL A 177 17.24 4.68 -17.24
N THR A 178 18.53 4.74 -16.96
CA THR A 178 19.49 5.56 -17.73
C THR A 178 20.27 4.72 -18.73
N SER A 179 20.62 5.30 -19.88
CA SER A 179 21.51 4.67 -20.86
C SER A 179 22.89 4.33 -20.30
N ASP A 180 23.29 5.04 -19.24
CA ASP A 180 24.64 5.00 -18.67
C ASP A 180 24.72 4.10 -17.43
N ASN A 181 23.61 3.43 -17.08
CA ASN A 181 23.48 2.58 -15.90
C ASN A 181 23.79 3.25 -14.55
N ASP A 182 23.44 4.52 -14.42
CA ASP A 182 23.69 5.31 -13.20
C ASP A 182 22.74 4.89 -12.06
N TYR A 183 23.32 4.29 -11.02
CA TYR A 183 22.61 3.85 -9.81
C TYR A 183 22.03 5.05 -9.01
N PHE A 184 22.61 6.23 -9.16
CA PHE A 184 22.25 7.45 -8.41
C PHE A 184 21.40 8.43 -9.23
N PHE A 185 20.77 7.97 -10.30
CA PHE A 185 19.87 8.81 -11.07
C PHE A 185 18.72 9.30 -10.16
N GLN A 186 18.83 10.55 -9.69
CA GLN A 186 17.95 11.18 -8.68
C GLN A 186 16.44 10.99 -8.95
N PRO A 187 15.95 11.00 -10.21
CA PRO A 187 14.54 10.71 -10.51
C PRO A 187 14.05 9.32 -10.06
N THR A 188 14.95 8.35 -9.87
CA THR A 188 14.61 6.96 -9.52
C THR A 188 13.85 6.88 -8.21
N VAL A 189 14.21 7.66 -7.19
CA VAL A 189 13.55 7.58 -5.88
C VAL A 189 12.14 8.17 -5.93
N GLY A 190 11.97 9.27 -6.67
CA GLY A 190 10.66 9.81 -6.98
C GLY A 190 9.76 8.80 -7.70
N LEU A 191 10.31 8.07 -8.68
CA LEU A 191 9.60 7.00 -9.39
C LEU A 191 9.22 5.83 -8.47
N LEU A 192 10.15 5.36 -7.62
CA LEU A 192 9.87 4.33 -6.62
C LEU A 192 8.76 4.78 -5.67
N TYR A 193 8.79 6.02 -5.22
CA TYR A 193 7.75 6.58 -4.36
C TYR A 193 6.38 6.57 -5.05
N VAL A 194 6.29 7.07 -6.29
CA VAL A 194 5.05 7.05 -7.09
C VAL A 194 4.54 5.62 -7.28
N LEU A 195 5.43 4.67 -7.57
CA LEU A 195 5.11 3.26 -7.71
C LEU A 195 4.50 2.70 -6.41
N PHE A 196 5.16 2.89 -5.26
CA PHE A 196 4.67 2.39 -3.98
C PHE A 196 3.35 3.04 -3.57
N VAL A 197 3.19 4.35 -3.79
CA VAL A 197 1.93 5.05 -3.55
C VAL A 197 0.82 4.50 -4.45
N THR A 198 1.12 4.25 -5.72
CA THR A 198 0.14 3.70 -6.67
C THR A 198 -0.26 2.27 -6.29
N LEU A 199 0.70 1.42 -5.94
CA LEU A 199 0.43 0.07 -5.43
C LEU A 199 -0.39 0.11 -4.14
N PHE A 200 -0.03 0.98 -3.20
CA PHE A 200 -0.81 1.18 -1.97
C PHE A 200 -2.25 1.55 -2.28
N LEU A 201 -2.49 2.52 -3.18
CA LEU A 201 -3.83 2.93 -3.57
C LEU A 201 -4.59 1.82 -4.30
N ALA A 202 -3.92 1.06 -5.17
CA ALA A 202 -4.50 -0.08 -5.87
C ALA A 202 -4.91 -1.19 -4.90
N PHE A 203 -4.04 -1.59 -3.97
CA PHE A 203 -4.34 -2.58 -2.94
C PHE A 203 -5.46 -2.13 -2.02
N ARG A 204 -5.43 -0.85 -1.62
CA ARG A 204 -6.50 -0.25 -0.82
C ARG A 204 -7.81 -0.21 -1.57
N TRP A 205 -7.80 -0.02 -2.89
CA TRP A 205 -8.99 -0.04 -3.73
C TRP A 205 -9.57 -1.46 -3.86
N ILE A 206 -8.72 -2.48 -3.99
CA ILE A 206 -9.12 -3.90 -3.99
C ILE A 206 -9.76 -4.29 -2.64
N ASP A 207 -9.15 -3.85 -1.53
CA ASP A 207 -9.57 -4.12 -0.16
C ASP A 207 -10.78 -3.28 0.32
N ARG A 208 -11.16 -2.23 -0.43
CA ARG A 208 -12.27 -1.37 -0.02
C ARG A 208 -13.56 -2.21 0.11
N HIS A 209 -14.24 -1.95 1.23
CA HIS A 209 -15.40 -2.66 1.74
C HIS A 209 -16.66 -2.41 0.89
N HIS A 210 -16.64 -2.80 -0.38
CA HIS A 210 -17.88 -3.18 -1.03
C HIS A 210 -18.47 -4.35 -0.25
N PRO A 211 -19.74 -4.28 0.18
CA PRO A 211 -20.39 -5.37 0.88
C PRO A 211 -20.11 -6.66 0.13
N HIS A 212 -19.53 -7.65 0.81
CA HIS A 212 -19.27 -8.93 0.20
C HIS A 212 -20.59 -9.48 -0.34
N SER A 213 -20.56 -9.97 -1.58
CA SER A 213 -21.76 -10.61 -2.10
C SER A 213 -22.08 -11.83 -1.25
N GLN A 214 -23.36 -12.22 -1.18
CA GLN A 214 -23.77 -13.40 -0.43
C GLN A 214 -22.97 -14.66 -0.83
N GLN A 215 -22.60 -14.76 -2.12
CA GLN A 215 -21.74 -15.83 -2.65
C GLN A 215 -20.28 -15.71 -2.19
N GLU A 216 -19.71 -14.49 -2.16
CA GLU A 216 -18.36 -14.27 -1.64
C GLU A 216 -18.27 -14.73 -0.17
N MET A 217 -19.29 -14.43 0.64
CA MET A 217 -19.32 -14.81 2.06
C MET A 217 -19.37 -16.33 2.25
N LEU A 218 -20.21 -17.02 1.47
CA LEU A 218 -20.30 -18.48 1.49
C LEU A 218 -18.98 -19.15 1.07
N VAL A 219 -18.34 -18.67 0.00
CA VAL A 219 -17.07 -19.22 -0.48
C VAL A 219 -15.93 -18.96 0.50
N ASN A 220 -15.89 -17.78 1.13
CA ASN A 220 -14.90 -17.51 2.18
C ASN A 220 -15.13 -18.39 3.42
N ALA A 221 -16.39 -18.65 3.82
CA ALA A 221 -16.67 -19.62 4.89
C ALA A 221 -16.20 -21.05 4.54
N ALA A 222 -16.34 -21.46 3.27
CA ALA A 222 -15.80 -22.73 2.79
C ALA A 222 -14.25 -22.75 2.77
N ASP A 223 -13.60 -21.64 2.40
CA ASP A 223 -12.13 -21.52 2.45
C ASP A 223 -11.61 -21.59 3.90
N MET A 224 -12.37 -21.07 4.87
CA MET A 224 -12.06 -21.22 6.30
C MET A 224 -12.21 -22.66 6.79
N LEU A 225 -13.20 -23.41 6.31
CA LEU A 225 -13.32 -24.84 6.58
C LEU A 225 -12.10 -25.61 6.04
N LYS A 226 -11.66 -25.29 4.81
CA LYS A 226 -10.44 -25.86 4.23
C LYS A 226 -9.23 -25.60 5.12
N GLU A 227 -9.07 -24.38 5.64
CA GLU A 227 -7.96 -24.08 6.55
C GLU A 227 -8.08 -24.85 7.88
N ALA A 228 -9.29 -24.96 8.43
CA ALA A 228 -9.56 -25.72 9.64
C ALA A 228 -9.24 -27.22 9.48
N ILE A 229 -9.37 -27.79 8.27
CA ILE A 229 -8.96 -29.17 7.96
C ILE A 229 -7.43 -29.32 7.93
N ILE A 230 -6.71 -28.30 7.44
CA ILE A 230 -5.25 -28.35 7.28
C ILE A 230 -4.53 -28.15 8.63
N ASP A 231 -4.91 -27.11 9.36
CA ASP A 231 -4.19 -26.63 10.55
C ASP A 231 -4.94 -26.92 11.87
N GLY A 232 -6.16 -27.46 11.79
CA GLY A 232 -7.09 -27.62 12.90
C GLY A 232 -7.94 -26.38 13.15
N ALA A 233 -9.15 -26.59 13.68
CA ALA A 233 -10.14 -25.53 13.82
C ALA A 233 -9.93 -24.72 15.11
N ARG A 234 -9.51 -23.45 14.98
CA ARG A 234 -9.47 -22.52 16.12
C ARG A 234 -10.85 -21.95 16.42
N SER A 235 -11.08 -21.56 17.67
CA SER A 235 -12.41 -21.10 18.10
C SER A 235 -12.82 -19.79 17.43
N ASP A 236 -11.88 -18.88 17.22
CA ASP A 236 -12.09 -17.60 16.53
C ASP A 236 -12.40 -17.80 15.04
N GLU A 237 -11.72 -18.72 14.37
CA GLU A 237 -11.92 -19.03 12.96
C GLU A 237 -13.28 -19.68 12.71
N VAL A 238 -13.70 -20.61 13.57
CA VAL A 238 -15.03 -21.21 13.49
C VAL A 238 -16.12 -20.17 13.72
N ASN A 239 -15.98 -19.31 14.75
CA ASN A 239 -16.95 -18.26 15.02
C ASN A 239 -17.06 -17.28 13.85
N ARG A 240 -15.93 -16.91 13.23
CA ARG A 240 -15.90 -16.04 12.05
C ARG A 240 -16.53 -16.70 10.84
N ALA A 241 -16.28 -17.98 10.58
CA ALA A 241 -16.92 -18.72 9.49
C ALA A 241 -18.45 -18.80 9.67
N LEU A 242 -18.93 -19.10 10.88
CA LEU A 242 -20.37 -19.11 11.19
C LEU A 242 -21.00 -17.72 11.02
N ALA A 243 -20.33 -16.66 11.48
CA ALA A 243 -20.80 -15.29 11.30
C ALA A 243 -20.92 -14.91 9.81
N LEU A 244 -20.04 -15.41 8.95
CA LEU A 244 -20.14 -15.20 7.49
C LEU A 244 -21.32 -15.94 6.88
N LEU A 245 -21.58 -17.18 7.31
CA LEU A 245 -22.75 -17.94 6.86
C LEU A 245 -24.04 -17.23 7.28
N ASP A 246 -24.11 -16.74 8.52
CA ASP A 246 -25.28 -16.00 9.04
C ASP A 246 -25.52 -14.70 8.27
N GLN A 247 -24.47 -13.90 8.08
CA GLN A 247 -24.56 -12.63 7.36
C GLN A 247 -24.83 -12.80 5.85
N SER A 248 -24.48 -13.96 5.26
CA SER A 248 -24.79 -14.23 3.85
C SER A 248 -26.29 -14.24 3.58
N GLY A 249 -27.11 -14.57 4.60
CA GLY A 249 -28.57 -14.70 4.47
C GLY A 249 -29.04 -15.84 3.55
N LEU A 250 -28.12 -16.66 3.03
CA LEU A 250 -28.45 -17.78 2.15
C LEU A 250 -28.92 -18.98 2.98
N GLN A 251 -30.14 -19.45 2.71
CA GLN A 251 -30.72 -20.62 3.35
C GLN A 251 -30.84 -21.77 2.35
N ASN A 252 -29.71 -22.26 1.85
CA ASN A 252 -29.65 -23.41 0.93
C ASN A 252 -28.92 -24.59 1.56
N GLY A 253 -29.10 -25.79 0.99
CA GLY A 253 -28.51 -27.02 1.52
C GLY A 253 -26.97 -26.97 1.60
N THR A 254 -26.31 -26.24 0.70
CA THR A 254 -24.85 -26.06 0.71
C THR A 254 -24.38 -25.24 1.91
N THR A 255 -25.08 -24.16 2.24
CA THR A 255 -24.76 -23.31 3.40
C THR A 255 -24.89 -24.11 4.69
N GLU A 256 -25.94 -24.93 4.80
CA GLU A 256 -26.14 -25.78 5.97
C GLU A 256 -25.11 -26.92 6.05
N ALA A 257 -24.74 -27.53 4.91
CA ALA A 257 -23.68 -28.54 4.87
C ALA A 257 -22.32 -27.97 5.31
N ILE A 258 -21.96 -26.77 4.85
CA ILE A 258 -20.73 -26.08 5.26
C ILE A 258 -20.80 -25.72 6.75
N ARG A 259 -21.94 -25.22 7.24
CA ARG A 259 -22.16 -24.92 8.65
C ARG A 259 -21.90 -26.14 9.52
N GLN A 260 -22.49 -27.28 9.18
CA GLN A 260 -22.32 -28.53 9.91
C GLN A 260 -20.87 -28.99 9.89
N ALA A 261 -20.22 -28.96 8.72
CA ALA A 261 -18.82 -29.34 8.58
C ALA A 261 -17.87 -28.45 9.42
N VAL A 262 -18.12 -27.15 9.46
CA VAL A 262 -17.36 -26.20 10.30
C VAL A 262 -17.57 -26.48 11.80
N MET A 263 -18.80 -26.80 12.22
CA MET A 263 -19.10 -27.12 13.61
C MET A 263 -18.47 -28.44 14.05
N SER A 264 -18.39 -29.42 13.16
CA SER A 264 -17.80 -30.74 13.42
C SER A 264 -16.28 -30.80 13.27
N ALA A 265 -15.63 -29.73 12.82
CA ALA A 265 -14.18 -29.71 12.60
C ALA A 265 -13.40 -29.89 13.92
N ASP A 266 -12.34 -30.71 13.86
CA ASP A 266 -11.49 -31.00 15.02
C ASP A 266 -10.85 -29.73 15.57
N ARG A 267 -11.08 -29.47 16.85
CA ARG A 267 -10.63 -28.24 17.51
C ARG A 267 -9.16 -28.34 17.90
N VAL A 268 -8.39 -27.32 17.55
CA VAL A 268 -7.04 -27.12 18.07
C VAL A 268 -7.09 -26.04 19.15
N GLY A 269 -6.38 -26.28 20.25
CA GLY A 269 -6.31 -25.33 21.36
C GLY A 269 -5.74 -23.98 20.93
N ASP A 270 -6.33 -22.90 21.46
CA ASP A 270 -5.88 -21.54 21.18
C ASP A 270 -4.46 -21.34 21.71
N SER A 271 -3.47 -21.30 20.80
CA SER A 271 -2.09 -21.00 21.19
C SER A 271 -2.02 -19.57 21.73
N PRO A 272 -1.29 -19.32 22.84
CA PRO A 272 -1.22 -17.99 23.42
C PRO A 272 -0.64 -16.99 22.42
N PRO A 273 -1.10 -15.72 22.42
CA PRO A 273 -0.65 -14.72 21.48
C PRO A 273 0.87 -14.55 21.57
N ALA A 274 1.55 -14.65 20.42
CA ALA A 274 2.99 -14.50 20.31
C ALA A 274 3.47 -13.19 20.97
N LEU A 275 4.72 -13.18 21.45
CA LEU A 275 5.33 -12.00 22.11
C LEU A 275 5.19 -10.73 21.26
N VAL A 276 5.31 -10.87 19.94
CA VAL A 276 5.09 -9.81 18.95
C VAL A 276 3.68 -9.22 19.03
N MET A 277 2.66 -10.05 19.24
CA MET A 277 1.26 -9.61 19.34
C MET A 277 1.01 -8.83 20.63
N ARG A 278 1.70 -9.19 21.73
CA ARG A 278 1.65 -8.41 22.98
C ARG A 278 2.34 -7.06 22.83
N MET A 279 3.49 -7.02 22.16
CA MET A 279 4.22 -5.76 21.90
C MET A 279 3.42 -4.82 21.00
N THR A 280 2.82 -5.33 19.92
CA THR A 280 1.98 -4.51 19.02
C THR A 280 0.72 -4.01 19.73
N GLN A 281 0.07 -4.82 20.57
CA GLN A 281 -1.07 -4.37 21.38
C GLN A 281 -0.66 -3.35 22.45
N ALA A 282 0.52 -3.48 23.06
CA ALA A 282 1.04 -2.49 24.00
C ALA A 282 1.37 -1.17 23.29
N ALA A 283 2.02 -1.23 22.12
CA ALA A 283 2.32 -0.08 21.29
C ALA A 283 1.04 0.64 20.82
N ARG A 284 0.03 -0.10 20.36
CA ARG A 284 -1.28 0.46 19.97
C ARG A 284 -1.96 1.17 21.15
N ARG A 285 -1.99 0.54 22.34
CA ARG A 285 -2.54 1.15 23.55
C ARG A 285 -1.78 2.41 23.97
N GLY A 286 -0.45 2.40 23.87
CA GLY A 286 0.38 3.57 24.13
C GLY A 286 0.09 4.71 23.15
N TYR A 287 -0.01 4.39 21.86
CA TYR A 287 -0.35 5.31 20.79
C TYR A 287 -1.74 5.94 21.00
N ASP A 288 -2.77 5.13 21.28
CA ASP A 288 -4.14 5.62 21.49
C ASP A 288 -4.24 6.54 22.72
N ARG A 289 -3.46 6.25 23.77
CA ARG A 289 -3.34 7.15 24.94
C ARG A 289 -2.69 8.47 24.55
N LEU A 290 -1.53 8.42 23.87
CA LEU A 290 -0.77 9.61 23.50
C LEU A 290 -1.60 10.55 22.61
N VAL A 291 -2.26 10.01 21.59
CA VAL A 291 -3.05 10.81 20.64
C VAL A 291 -4.40 11.28 21.23
N GLY A 292 -4.89 10.60 22.27
CA GLY A 292 -6.06 11.02 23.03
C GLY A 292 -5.82 12.29 23.87
N GLU A 293 -4.56 12.62 24.16
CA GLU A 293 -4.21 13.75 25.01
C GLU A 293 -4.46 15.12 24.34
N ARG A 294 -5.02 16.05 25.12
CA ARG A 294 -5.41 17.39 24.60
C ARG A 294 -4.22 18.22 24.14
N TRP A 295 -3.04 18.03 24.75
CA TRP A 295 -1.84 18.77 24.38
C TRP A 295 -1.30 18.31 23.01
N VAL A 296 -1.38 17.01 22.70
CA VAL A 296 -1.01 16.47 21.38
C VAL A 296 -1.94 17.00 20.30
N GLN A 297 -3.25 17.02 20.57
CA GLN A 297 -4.24 17.57 19.65
C GLN A 297 -4.01 19.06 19.34
N ARG A 298 -3.68 19.85 20.37
CA ARG A 298 -3.30 21.26 20.21
C ARG A 298 -1.98 21.41 19.46
N GLY A 299 -1.00 20.53 19.72
CA GLY A 299 0.27 20.50 19.02
C GLY A 299 0.09 20.24 17.52
N ILE A 300 -0.71 19.24 17.15
CA ILE A 300 -1.05 18.95 15.74
C ILE A 300 -1.71 20.16 15.07
N LEU A 301 -2.67 20.81 15.75
CA LEU A 301 -3.30 22.02 15.22
C LEU A 301 -2.30 23.17 15.07
N LEU A 302 -1.44 23.38 16.05
CA LEU A 302 -0.39 24.41 16.02
C LEU A 302 0.55 24.19 14.83
N VAL A 303 0.94 22.94 14.56
CA VAL A 303 1.73 22.58 13.37
C VAL A 303 1.04 23.05 12.10
N PHE A 304 -0.26 22.77 11.91
CA PHE A 304 -0.97 23.21 10.71
C PHE A 304 -1.08 24.74 10.61
N VAL A 305 -1.28 25.43 11.73
CA VAL A 305 -1.33 26.90 11.77
C VAL A 305 0.03 27.49 11.44
N VAL A 306 1.10 27.01 12.07
CA VAL A 306 2.47 27.45 11.79
C VAL A 306 2.83 27.15 10.34
N GLN A 307 2.51 25.96 9.83
CA GLN A 307 2.74 25.60 8.43
C GLN A 307 2.00 26.55 7.49
N ALA A 308 0.73 26.88 7.76
CA ALA A 308 -0.04 27.83 6.95
C ALA A 308 0.56 29.25 6.96
N ILE A 309 1.10 29.70 8.11
CA ILE A 309 1.78 31.00 8.22
C ILE A 309 3.11 30.98 7.45
N VAL A 310 3.95 29.96 7.66
CA VAL A 310 5.25 29.83 7.00
C VAL A 310 5.08 29.77 5.49
N THR A 311 4.10 29.01 4.99
CA THR A 311 3.85 28.94 3.55
C THR A 311 3.29 30.24 2.99
N LEU A 312 2.42 30.95 3.74
CA LEU A 312 1.95 32.28 3.34
C LEU A 312 3.11 33.27 3.23
N LEU A 313 4.00 33.32 4.23
CA LEU A 313 5.18 34.17 4.22
C LEU A 313 6.14 33.81 3.08
N GLY A 314 6.37 32.51 2.86
CA GLY A 314 7.20 32.02 1.75
C GLY A 314 6.62 32.39 0.38
N ALA A 315 5.30 32.29 0.20
CA ALA A 315 4.63 32.71 -1.03
C ALA A 315 4.76 34.22 -1.27
N VAL A 316 4.57 35.04 -0.23
CA VAL A 316 4.75 36.50 -0.31
C VAL A 316 6.20 36.85 -0.64
N ALA A 317 7.17 36.19 -0.02
CA ALA A 317 8.59 36.40 -0.30
C ALA A 317 8.92 36.03 -1.75
N ALA A 318 8.43 34.88 -2.24
CA ALA A 318 8.64 34.46 -3.63
C ALA A 318 8.08 35.46 -4.63
N VAL A 319 6.85 35.94 -4.43
CA VAL A 319 6.25 36.99 -5.28
C VAL A 319 7.07 38.28 -5.21
N THR A 320 7.49 38.69 -4.03
CA THR A 320 8.31 39.90 -3.83
C THR A 320 9.64 39.80 -4.58
N ILE A 321 10.32 38.65 -4.51
CA ILE A 321 11.57 38.40 -5.25
C ILE A 321 11.32 38.50 -6.75
N VAL A 322 10.27 37.87 -7.28
CA VAL A 322 9.92 37.94 -8.71
C VAL A 322 9.64 39.37 -9.17
N VAL A 323 8.89 40.14 -8.37
CA VAL A 323 8.56 41.54 -8.69
C VAL A 323 9.81 42.44 -8.67
N ILE A 324 10.77 42.17 -7.79
CA ILE A 324 12.00 42.97 -7.64
C ILE A 324 13.07 42.57 -8.67
N ALA A 325 13.23 41.27 -8.97
CA ALA A 325 14.36 40.76 -9.74
C ALA A 325 14.25 41.08 -11.24
N ASP A 326 13.15 40.68 -11.89
CA ASP A 326 12.69 41.13 -13.22
C ASP A 326 11.41 40.33 -13.59
N PRO A 327 10.22 40.94 -13.73
CA PRO A 327 8.98 40.20 -14.03
C PRO A 327 8.98 39.52 -15.41
N PHE A 328 9.85 39.92 -16.35
CA PHE A 328 9.91 39.37 -17.70
C PHE A 328 10.90 38.21 -17.86
N ASP A 329 11.88 38.04 -16.96
CA ASP A 329 12.89 36.97 -17.03
C ASP A 329 12.35 35.61 -16.53
N VAL A 330 11.36 35.64 -15.63
CA VAL A 330 10.70 34.43 -15.08
C VAL A 330 9.84 33.68 -16.12
N MET A 331 9.38 34.38 -17.17
CA MET A 331 8.70 33.77 -18.33
C MET A 331 9.61 33.57 -19.55
N GLY A 332 10.91 33.92 -19.44
CA GLY A 332 11.90 33.82 -20.51
C GLY A 332 12.59 32.44 -20.63
N ALA A 333 13.63 32.37 -21.46
CA ALA A 333 14.31 31.16 -21.94
C ALA A 333 15.01 30.27 -20.87
N GLY A 334 14.94 30.63 -19.58
CA GLY A 334 15.49 29.88 -18.44
C GLY A 334 14.44 29.32 -17.48
N GLY A 335 13.20 29.08 -17.96
CA GLY A 335 12.05 28.67 -17.16
C GLY A 335 12.34 27.65 -16.05
N LEU A 336 11.61 27.77 -14.93
CA LEU A 336 11.81 26.93 -13.75
C LEU A 336 11.83 25.44 -14.14
N PRO A 337 12.79 24.65 -13.60
CA PRO A 337 12.85 23.23 -13.89
C PRO A 337 11.51 22.58 -13.51
N PHE A 338 11.05 21.63 -14.33
CA PHE A 338 9.74 20.98 -14.17
C PHE A 338 9.44 20.51 -12.72
N PRO A 339 10.39 19.90 -11.97
CA PRO A 339 10.17 19.54 -10.57
C PRO A 339 9.85 20.73 -9.65
N ALA A 340 10.48 21.88 -9.87
CA ALA A 340 10.23 23.09 -9.08
C ALA A 340 8.83 23.66 -9.35
N VAL A 341 8.38 23.65 -10.60
CA VAL A 341 6.99 24.06 -10.95
C VAL A 341 5.98 23.11 -10.31
N GLY A 342 6.21 21.81 -10.40
CA GLY A 342 5.33 20.82 -9.78
C GLY A 342 5.26 20.93 -8.26
N TYR A 343 6.42 21.08 -7.60
CA TYR A 343 6.53 21.26 -6.16
C TYR A 343 5.81 22.54 -5.69
N THR A 344 6.01 23.66 -6.37
CA THR A 344 5.39 24.94 -6.00
C THR A 344 3.88 24.88 -6.14
N LEU A 345 3.34 24.37 -7.25
CA LEU A 345 1.90 24.19 -7.45
C LEU A 345 1.28 23.26 -6.39
N ALA A 346 1.92 22.12 -6.11
CA ALA A 346 1.45 21.19 -5.08
C ALA A 346 1.47 21.82 -3.68
N SER A 347 2.53 22.57 -3.35
CA SER A 347 2.67 23.26 -2.06
C SER A 347 1.66 24.38 -1.88
N VAL A 348 1.33 25.12 -2.94
CA VAL A 348 0.25 26.11 -2.94
C VAL A 348 -1.10 25.43 -2.69
N ALA A 349 -1.39 24.31 -3.37
CA ALA A 349 -2.62 23.55 -3.15
C ALA A 349 -2.74 23.08 -1.69
N VAL A 350 -1.68 22.49 -1.11
CA VAL A 350 -1.64 22.11 0.31
C VAL A 350 -1.90 23.32 1.21
N SER A 351 -1.28 24.47 0.93
CA SER A 351 -1.42 25.69 1.71
C SER A 351 -2.86 26.23 1.69
N VAL A 352 -3.50 26.27 0.52
CA VAL A 352 -4.91 26.66 0.39
C VAL A 352 -5.81 25.72 1.19
N LEU A 353 -5.58 24.40 1.13
CA LEU A 353 -6.35 23.42 1.90
C LEU A 353 -6.18 23.62 3.41
N CYS A 354 -4.96 23.91 3.88
CA CYS A 354 -4.69 24.24 5.27
C CYS A 354 -5.40 25.53 5.70
N LEU A 355 -5.33 26.60 4.90
CA LEU A 355 -6.01 27.86 5.19
C LEU A 355 -7.53 27.69 5.27
N VAL A 356 -8.13 26.91 4.37
CA VAL A 356 -9.56 26.56 4.44
C VAL A 356 -9.86 25.78 5.73
N GLY A 357 -9.00 24.84 6.12
CA GLY A 357 -9.12 24.13 7.40
C GLY A 357 -9.13 25.07 8.62
N VAL A 358 -8.17 26.01 8.68
CA VAL A 358 -8.08 27.02 9.75
C VAL A 358 -9.33 27.92 9.76
N ALA A 359 -9.77 28.40 8.59
CA ALA A 359 -10.95 29.27 8.48
C ALA A 359 -12.28 28.57 8.85
N ARG A 360 -12.34 27.24 8.73
CA ARG A 360 -13.51 26.42 9.11
C ARG A 360 -13.49 25.97 10.58
N PHE A 361 -12.33 26.04 11.24
CA PHE A 361 -12.16 25.61 12.64
C PHE A 361 -13.15 26.24 13.64
N PRO A 362 -13.50 27.55 13.54
CA PRO A 362 -14.47 28.16 14.46
C PRO A 362 -15.91 27.65 14.28
N ARG A 363 -16.25 27.10 13.10
CA ARG A 363 -17.62 26.65 12.77
C ARG A 363 -17.83 25.17 13.05
N SER A 364 -16.88 24.33 12.63
CA SER A 364 -16.94 22.88 12.80
C SER A 364 -15.53 22.31 12.89
N ARG A 365 -15.23 21.67 14.01
CA ARG A 365 -13.95 20.99 14.24
C ARG A 365 -13.77 19.83 13.28
N LEU A 366 -14.84 19.06 13.05
CA LEU A 366 -14.81 17.91 12.16
C LEU A 366 -14.52 18.30 10.72
N ASP A 367 -15.11 19.41 10.24
CA ASP A 367 -14.82 19.91 8.90
C ASP A 367 -13.40 20.45 8.75
N ALA A 368 -12.88 21.14 9.76
CA ALA A 368 -11.49 21.58 9.77
C ALA A 368 -10.53 20.37 9.68
N TYR A 369 -10.76 19.33 10.46
CA TYR A 369 -9.95 18.10 10.42
C TYR A 369 -10.02 17.39 9.07
N ARG A 370 -11.19 17.40 8.40
CA ARG A 370 -11.32 16.87 7.02
C ARG A 370 -10.47 17.65 6.02
N TRP A 371 -10.43 18.97 6.11
CA TRP A 371 -9.58 19.80 5.24
C TRP A 371 -8.08 19.61 5.53
N PHE A 372 -7.68 19.55 6.80
CA PHE A 372 -6.29 19.22 7.16
C PHE A 372 -5.90 17.82 6.67
N LYS A 373 -6.79 16.83 6.78
CA LYS A 373 -6.56 15.49 6.24
C LYS A 373 -6.36 15.53 4.72
N ARG A 374 -7.18 16.29 3.99
CA ARG A 374 -7.00 16.48 2.54
C ARG A 374 -5.66 17.13 2.22
N ALA A 375 -5.26 18.15 2.98
CA ALA A 375 -3.96 18.81 2.82
C ALA A 375 -2.79 17.84 3.00
N VAL A 376 -2.80 17.03 4.06
CA VAL A 376 -1.77 16.00 4.29
C VAL A 376 -1.77 14.94 3.19
N LEU A 377 -2.95 14.50 2.73
CA LEU A 377 -3.02 13.55 1.61
C LEU A 377 -2.45 14.14 0.33
N VAL A 378 -2.73 15.41 0.02
CA VAL A 378 -2.13 16.10 -1.14
C VAL A 378 -0.61 16.27 -0.96
N SER A 379 -0.14 16.54 0.26
CA SER A 379 1.30 16.57 0.58
C SER A 379 1.96 15.24 0.26
N ILE A 380 1.42 14.14 0.81
CA ILE A 380 1.91 12.78 0.57
C ILE A 380 1.86 12.47 -0.94
N LEU A 381 0.76 12.71 -1.62
CA LEU A 381 0.59 12.26 -3.01
C LEU A 381 1.33 13.12 -4.04
N LEU A 382 1.53 14.41 -3.80
CA LEU A 382 2.09 15.34 -4.78
C LEU A 382 3.39 15.99 -4.29
N VAL A 383 3.38 16.64 -3.14
CA VAL A 383 4.57 17.37 -2.64
C VAL A 383 5.75 16.43 -2.39
N ARG A 384 5.48 15.28 -1.75
CA ARG A 384 6.53 14.29 -1.45
C ARG A 384 7.14 13.72 -2.70
N VAL A 385 6.38 13.54 -3.79
CA VAL A 385 6.92 13.09 -5.08
C VAL A 385 8.09 13.98 -5.46
N PHE A 386 7.88 15.29 -5.58
CA PHE A 386 8.94 16.23 -5.96
C PHE A 386 10.06 16.33 -4.94
N LEU A 387 9.77 16.27 -3.64
CA LEU A 387 10.83 16.26 -2.62
C LEU A 387 11.72 15.00 -2.72
N PHE A 388 11.16 13.85 -3.10
CA PHE A 388 11.94 12.64 -3.37
C PHE A 388 12.81 12.74 -4.63
N PHE A 389 12.51 13.66 -5.57
CA PHE A 389 13.41 13.96 -6.69
C PHE A 389 14.64 14.77 -6.25
N GLU A 390 14.50 15.64 -5.25
CA GLU A 390 15.56 16.57 -4.84
C GLU A 390 16.37 16.08 -3.63
N SER A 391 15.72 15.49 -2.63
CA SER A 391 16.37 15.09 -1.37
C SER A 391 15.70 13.86 -0.73
N GLU A 392 16.33 12.70 -0.88
CA GLU A 392 15.82 11.43 -0.35
C GLU A 392 15.59 11.46 1.17
N LEU A 393 16.61 11.87 1.94
CA LEU A 393 16.56 11.84 3.41
C LEU A 393 15.54 12.82 3.98
N ALA A 394 15.48 14.04 3.44
CA ALA A 394 14.50 15.03 3.87
C ALA A 394 13.07 14.59 3.53
N ALA A 395 12.88 13.94 2.38
CA ALA A 395 11.59 13.41 1.97
C ALA A 395 11.11 12.25 2.86
N ILE A 396 11.99 11.34 3.28
CA ILE A 396 11.64 10.25 4.22
C ILE A 396 11.19 10.82 5.57
N GLY A 397 11.98 11.73 6.16
CA GLY A 397 11.64 12.34 7.45
C GLY A 397 10.32 13.11 7.39
N GLY A 398 10.10 13.84 6.31
CA GLY A 398 8.85 14.54 6.08
C GLY A 398 7.66 13.62 5.82
N LEU A 399 7.83 12.51 5.09
CA LEU A 399 6.78 11.50 4.91
C LEU A 399 6.38 10.87 6.25
N ALA A 400 7.36 10.50 7.08
CA ALA A 400 7.10 9.98 8.42
C ALA A 400 6.30 10.98 9.26
N PHE A 401 6.65 12.26 9.20
CA PHE A 401 5.91 13.34 9.84
C PHE A 401 4.47 13.47 9.32
N ASP A 402 4.27 13.44 7.99
CA ASP A 402 2.93 13.49 7.38
C ASP A 402 2.07 12.29 7.80
N LEU A 403 2.65 11.09 7.91
CA LEU A 403 1.95 9.90 8.39
C LEU A 403 1.53 10.03 9.87
N VAL A 404 2.40 10.60 10.72
CA VAL A 404 2.05 10.90 12.12
C VAL A 404 0.92 11.91 12.20
N LEU A 405 0.98 13.00 11.42
CA LEU A 405 -0.10 13.98 11.34
C LEU A 405 -1.41 13.36 10.85
N LEU A 406 -1.36 12.55 9.80
CA LEU A 406 -2.53 11.86 9.23
C LEU A 406 -3.16 10.92 10.27
N SER A 407 -2.34 10.17 10.99
CA SER A 407 -2.81 9.24 12.02
C SER A 407 -3.41 9.97 13.21
N GLY A 408 -2.80 11.08 13.64
CA GLY A 408 -3.32 11.98 14.67
C GLY A 408 -4.67 12.60 14.28
N LEU A 409 -4.79 13.13 13.06
CA LEU A 409 -6.04 13.67 12.52
C LEU A 409 -7.15 12.60 12.46
N ASN A 410 -6.83 11.38 12.02
CA ASN A 410 -7.80 10.29 12.02
C ASN A 410 -8.31 9.95 13.42
N ALA A 411 -7.44 9.96 14.43
CA ALA A 411 -7.84 9.75 15.80
C ALA A 411 -8.68 10.92 16.36
N MET A 412 -8.33 12.16 16.03
CA MET A 412 -9.09 13.36 16.41
C MET A 412 -10.50 13.36 15.81
N MET A 413 -10.64 13.01 14.53
CA MET A 413 -11.96 12.86 13.89
C MET A 413 -12.79 11.76 14.57
N ARG A 414 -12.19 10.59 14.88
CA ARG A 414 -12.89 9.51 15.63
C ARG A 414 -13.31 9.96 17.02
N ALA A 415 -12.48 10.74 17.71
CA ALA A 415 -12.80 11.27 19.03
C ALA A 415 -13.98 12.26 18.97
N GLU A 416 -14.04 13.11 17.94
CA GLU A 416 -15.12 14.07 17.77
C GLU A 416 -16.44 13.39 17.40
N HIS A 417 -16.43 12.37 16.53
CA HIS A 417 -17.64 11.60 16.21
C HIS A 417 -18.26 10.93 17.46
N ARG A 418 -17.42 10.36 18.33
CA ARG A 418 -17.89 9.79 19.61
C ARG A 418 -18.52 10.84 20.53
N ARG A 419 -18.05 12.10 20.48
CA ARG A 419 -18.64 13.20 21.26
C ARG A 419 -19.98 13.64 20.68
N GLU A 420 -20.08 13.72 19.35
CA GLU A 420 -21.34 14.03 18.65
C GLU A 420 -22.40 12.96 18.95
N GLU A 421 -22.01 11.67 18.89
CA GLU A 421 -22.89 10.54 19.22
C GLU A 421 -23.36 10.57 20.69
N ALA A 422 -22.47 10.92 21.62
CA ALA A 422 -22.81 11.03 23.04
C ALA A 422 -23.67 12.26 23.37
N ALA A 423 -23.61 13.32 22.55
CA ALA A 423 -24.38 14.55 22.74
C ALA A 423 -25.80 14.48 22.14
N LEU A 424 -26.11 13.46 21.33
CA LEU A 424 -27.44 13.26 20.75
C LEU A 424 -28.45 12.82 21.83
N PRO A 425 -29.59 13.52 21.99
CA PRO A 425 -30.66 13.11 22.91
C PRO A 425 -31.20 11.74 22.51
N GLY A 426 -31.03 10.73 23.38
CA GLY A 426 -31.52 9.36 23.16
C GLY A 426 -30.44 8.27 23.05
N ALA A 427 -29.15 8.63 23.08
CA ALA A 427 -28.06 7.65 23.08
C ALA A 427 -28.10 6.70 24.30
N ALA A 428 -28.63 7.15 25.44
CA ALA A 428 -28.80 6.33 26.64
C ALA A 428 -29.88 5.23 26.54
N ASN A 429 -30.78 5.31 25.53
CA ASN A 429 -31.90 4.37 25.37
C ASN A 429 -31.78 3.42 24.18
N ARG A 430 -30.67 3.47 23.42
CA ARG A 430 -30.42 2.47 22.39
C ARG A 430 -29.70 1.30 23.06
N PRO A 431 -30.27 0.08 23.10
CA PRO A 431 -29.49 -1.09 23.46
C PRO A 431 -28.31 -1.11 22.50
N SER A 432 -27.11 -1.06 23.07
CA SER A 432 -25.86 -1.10 22.34
C SER A 432 -25.89 -2.30 21.40
N GLN A 433 -26.16 -2.06 20.12
CA GLN A 433 -25.68 -2.93 19.06
C GLN A 433 -24.16 -2.77 19.10
N GLN A 434 -23.56 -3.51 20.03
CA GLN A 434 -22.14 -3.71 20.12
C GLN A 434 -21.72 -4.25 18.76
N LEU A 435 -21.06 -3.36 18.01
CA LEU A 435 -20.15 -3.73 16.96
C LEU A 435 -19.22 -4.80 17.56
N VAL A 436 -19.31 -6.01 17.01
CA VAL A 436 -18.49 -7.16 17.38
C VAL A 436 -17.03 -6.79 17.12
N THR A 437 -16.39 -6.25 18.14
CA THR A 437 -14.94 -6.20 18.30
C THR A 437 -14.64 -6.78 19.66
N ASP A 438 -14.83 -8.10 19.81
CA ASP A 438 -14.42 -8.81 21.01
C ASP A 438 -13.04 -9.43 20.78
N THR A 439 -12.02 -8.67 21.15
CA THR A 439 -10.76 -9.26 21.61
C THR A 439 -10.98 -9.78 23.02
N THR A 440 -11.01 -11.11 23.14
CA THR A 440 -10.42 -11.89 24.24
C THR A 440 -10.71 -11.43 25.68
N GLY A 441 -11.55 -12.20 26.37
CA GLY A 441 -11.14 -12.79 27.65
C GLY A 441 -11.66 -12.16 28.95
N VAL A 442 -12.64 -12.88 29.53
CA VAL A 442 -12.80 -13.17 30.97
C VAL A 442 -13.17 -12.01 31.91
N ARG A 443 -14.42 -12.03 32.39
CA ARG A 443 -14.78 -12.44 33.78
C ARG A 443 -16.31 -12.61 33.92
N ALA A 444 -16.82 -13.82 33.72
CA ALA A 444 -18.19 -14.17 34.10
C ALA A 444 -18.25 -14.36 35.63
N GLY A 445 -19.12 -13.59 36.30
CA GLY A 445 -19.45 -13.80 37.70
C GLY A 445 -20.28 -15.07 37.85
N LEU A 446 -19.79 -15.99 38.68
CA LEU A 446 -20.51 -17.19 39.11
C LEU A 446 -21.77 -16.82 39.90
N PRO A 447 -22.93 -17.47 39.67
CA PRO A 447 -24.03 -17.44 40.60
C PRO A 447 -23.72 -18.33 41.82
N LYS A 448 -24.08 -17.80 42.99
CA LYS A 448 -23.98 -18.44 44.32
C LYS A 448 -24.73 -19.77 44.31
N ALA A 449 -24.05 -20.85 44.71
CA ALA A 449 -24.64 -22.16 44.91
C ALA A 449 -25.57 -22.15 46.14
N GLU A 450 -26.84 -22.51 45.94
CA GLU A 450 -27.75 -22.93 47.01
C GLU A 450 -27.39 -24.36 47.46
N ALA A 451 -27.36 -24.54 48.79
CA ALA A 451 -27.04 -25.80 49.44
C ALA A 451 -28.16 -26.84 49.25
N PRO A 452 -27.83 -28.14 49.15
CA PRO A 452 -28.83 -29.20 49.02
C PRO A 452 -29.44 -29.53 50.39
N SER A 453 -30.78 -29.52 50.46
CA SER A 453 -31.55 -30.14 51.53
C SER A 453 -31.53 -31.66 51.34
N SER A 454 -30.81 -32.38 52.21
CA SER A 454 -30.95 -33.83 52.35
C SER A 454 -31.03 -34.22 53.82
N SER A 455 -32.20 -34.72 54.23
CA SER A 455 -32.35 -35.62 55.36
C SER A 455 -33.45 -36.61 54.97
N PRO A 456 -33.14 -37.92 54.95
CA PRO A 456 -33.71 -38.74 56.02
C PRO A 456 -32.80 -39.88 56.50
N GLY A 457 -33.02 -40.30 57.75
CA GLY A 457 -32.47 -41.52 58.36
C GLY A 457 -31.49 -41.20 59.48
N GLY A 458 -31.55 -41.78 60.67
CA GLY A 458 -32.34 -42.89 61.19
C GLY A 458 -31.82 -43.20 62.60
N ARG A 459 -32.75 -43.52 63.50
CA ARG A 459 -32.66 -44.25 64.79
C ARG A 459 -31.27 -44.58 65.37
N GLY A 460 -31.13 -44.29 66.68
CA GLY A 460 -30.36 -45.17 67.57
C GLY A 460 -29.65 -44.48 68.74
N ARG A 461 -30.38 -44.16 69.82
CA ARG A 461 -29.78 -43.99 71.15
C ARG A 461 -30.59 -44.76 72.19
N SER A 462 -29.98 -45.81 72.74
CA SER A 462 -30.35 -46.40 74.04
C SER A 462 -29.08 -46.70 74.83
N ARG A 463 -29.01 -46.16 76.07
CA ARG A 463 -28.23 -46.57 77.26
C ARG A 463 -26.71 -46.78 77.10
N GLY A 464 -25.81 -46.32 77.96
CA GLY A 464 -25.85 -45.75 79.31
C GLY A 464 -24.49 -46.05 80.00
N GLN A 465 -24.08 -45.23 80.97
CA GLN A 465 -23.06 -45.48 82.03
C GLN A 465 -21.68 -46.04 81.58
N ARG A 466 -20.55 -45.36 81.78
CA ARG A 466 -19.93 -44.89 83.03
C ARG A 466 -18.88 -43.83 82.70
#